data_AF-A0A7S3FGK2-F1
#
_entry.id   AF-A0A7S3FGK2-F1
#
_cell.length_a   1.000
_cell.length_b   1.000
_cell.length_c   1.000
_cell.angle_alpha   90.00
_cell.angle_beta   90.00
_cell.angle_gamma   90.00
#
_symmetry.space_group_name_H-M   'P 1'
#
loop_
_entity.id
_entity.type
_entity.pdbx_description
1 polymer ?
#
loop_
_entity_poly.entity_id
_entity_poly.type
_entity_poly.pdbx_seq_one_letter_code
_entity_poly.pdbx_strand_id
1 'polypeptide(L)'
;GTVACACTVIAAGGVWGTAEVLMASLGLLKLGGLWEHGTLPIFDYALFGPPGALDSTCSFPLRSGNLHTPAPTYAQAEFTICDSPSGGPPRLLAAWVLVMEASARGEVLLDRAGGGRVRGNHSYFEGQPTLATDAIDAVVTELRTRFGANLIVPAWSGLIVPSHHLGGGVAGAAAQGRVTGLSNVYTGDMSSYGSMVHGYTTAAAAVSGIVAAMRATEEQDGNTCCRPMSGQDLTCAIPATEIGKHCSCRFMWQPNCQHPSGVRLDCVSAS
;
A
#
# COMPACT_ATOMS: atom_id res chain seq x y z
N GLY A 1 -2.66 -9.27 -44.38
CA GLY A 1 -2.35 -8.27 -43.34
C GLY A 1 -1.49 -8.94 -42.30
N THR A 2 -0.37 -8.32 -41.92
CA THR A 2 0.45 -8.80 -40.81
C THR A 2 -0.33 -8.62 -39.52
N VAL A 3 -0.62 -9.71 -38.83
CA VAL A 3 -1.20 -9.66 -37.47
C VAL A 3 -0.15 -8.99 -36.59
N ALA A 4 -0.46 -7.80 -36.07
CA ALA A 4 0.42 -7.14 -35.12
C ALA A 4 0.44 -7.98 -33.84
N CYS A 5 1.57 -8.62 -33.58
CA CYS A 5 1.81 -9.35 -32.34
C CYS A 5 1.90 -8.34 -31.19
N ALA A 6 0.93 -8.35 -30.29
CA ALA A 6 0.93 -7.50 -29.10
C ALA A 6 1.24 -8.34 -27.88
N CYS A 7 2.41 -8.13 -27.26
CA CYS A 7 2.71 -8.75 -25.98
C CYS A 7 2.02 -8.00 -24.84
N THR A 8 1.68 -8.75 -23.80
CA THR A 8 1.02 -8.17 -22.64
C THR A 8 2.01 -7.41 -21.78
N VAL A 9 1.57 -6.26 -21.28
CA VAL A 9 2.34 -5.37 -20.42
C VAL A 9 1.66 -5.29 -19.05
N ILE A 10 2.47 -5.36 -17.99
CA ILE A 10 2.03 -5.10 -16.62
C ILE A 10 2.75 -3.84 -16.15
N ALA A 11 2.00 -2.79 -15.84
CA ALA A 11 2.49 -1.58 -15.20
C ALA A 11 2.50 -1.80 -13.67
N ALA A 12 3.69 -1.87 -13.09
CA ALA A 12 3.91 -2.10 -11.66
C ALA A 12 5.08 -1.24 -11.15
N GLY A 13 4.94 0.08 -11.25
CA GLY A 13 5.93 1.06 -10.79
C GLY A 13 5.73 1.53 -9.34
N GLY A 14 4.80 0.90 -8.62
CA GLY A 14 4.16 1.52 -7.46
C GLY A 14 3.18 2.61 -7.91
N VAL A 15 2.33 3.09 -7.00
CA VAL A 15 1.23 3.99 -7.37
C VAL A 15 1.71 5.23 -8.13
N TRP A 16 2.79 5.87 -7.67
CA TRP A 16 3.35 7.04 -8.33
C TRP A 16 3.94 6.73 -9.70
N GLY A 17 4.77 5.69 -9.81
CA GLY A 17 5.41 5.33 -11.09
C GLY A 17 4.39 4.86 -12.12
N THR A 18 3.39 4.09 -11.71
CA THR A 18 2.30 3.66 -12.58
C THR A 18 1.47 4.86 -13.04
N ALA A 19 1.12 5.79 -12.14
CA ALA A 19 0.44 7.03 -12.53
C ALA A 19 1.27 7.86 -13.51
N GLU A 20 2.57 8.04 -13.26
CA GLU A 20 3.48 8.79 -14.15
C GLU A 20 3.50 8.21 -15.57
N VAL A 21 3.70 6.89 -15.69
CA VAL A 21 3.72 6.19 -16.98
C VAL A 21 2.38 6.34 -17.71
N LEU A 22 1.25 6.14 -17.01
CA LEU A 22 -0.07 6.24 -17.62
C LEU A 22 -0.39 7.68 -18.04
N MET A 23 -0.07 8.66 -17.21
CA MET A 23 -0.30 10.08 -17.52
C MET A 23 0.52 10.54 -18.72
N ALA A 24 1.80 10.17 -18.76
CA ALA A 24 2.66 10.49 -19.90
C ALA A 24 2.17 9.79 -21.19
N SER A 25 1.83 8.50 -21.11
CA SER A 25 1.44 7.70 -22.28
C SER A 25 0.08 8.10 -22.85
N LEU A 26 -0.86 8.49 -21.99
CA LEU A 26 -2.23 8.83 -22.37
C LEU A 26 -2.46 10.35 -22.50
N GLY A 27 -1.43 11.17 -22.27
CA GLY A 27 -1.53 12.63 -22.32
C GLY A 27 -2.42 13.23 -21.23
N LEU A 28 -2.55 12.55 -20.08
CA LEU A 28 -3.41 12.96 -18.98
C LEU A 28 -2.69 13.92 -18.02
N LEU A 29 -3.44 14.89 -17.51
CA LEU A 29 -2.94 15.88 -16.54
C LEU A 29 -3.32 15.57 -15.10
N LYS A 30 -4.34 14.74 -14.92
CA LYS A 30 -4.91 14.38 -13.63
C LYS A 30 -5.42 12.95 -13.67
N LEU A 31 -5.20 12.21 -12.59
CA LEU A 31 -5.83 10.94 -12.29
C LEU A 31 -6.53 11.03 -10.95
N GLY A 32 -7.75 10.50 -10.86
CA GLY A 32 -8.54 10.51 -9.62
C GLY A 32 -8.35 9.26 -8.78
N GLY A 33 -9.05 9.22 -7.64
CA GLY A 33 -9.18 8.01 -6.83
C GLY A 33 -7.92 7.64 -6.06
N LEU A 34 -7.00 8.60 -5.86
CA LEU A 34 -5.85 8.39 -4.98
C LEU A 34 -6.34 8.26 -3.53
N TRP A 35 -5.82 7.30 -2.80
CA TRP A 35 -6.08 7.19 -1.37
C TRP A 35 -4.82 6.78 -0.65
N GLU A 36 -4.71 7.18 0.60
CA GLU A 36 -3.63 6.81 1.51
C GLU A 36 -4.23 6.59 2.89
N HIS A 37 -3.78 5.56 3.64
CA HIS A 37 -4.23 5.46 5.02
C HIS A 37 -3.76 6.72 5.77
N GLY A 38 -4.71 7.49 6.30
CA GLY A 38 -4.43 8.51 7.30
C GLY A 38 -4.36 7.83 8.66
N THR A 39 -3.28 8.05 9.39
CA THR A 39 -3.12 7.53 10.75
C THR A 39 -3.50 8.58 11.77
N LEU A 40 -4.32 8.16 12.74
CA LEU A 40 -4.75 8.90 13.90
C LEU A 40 -4.01 8.32 15.12
N PRO A 41 -2.84 8.88 15.48
CA PRO A 41 -2.05 8.33 16.56
C PRO A 41 -2.61 8.69 17.93
N ILE A 42 -2.57 7.70 18.83
CA ILE A 42 -2.72 7.87 20.27
C ILE A 42 -1.38 7.49 20.89
N PHE A 43 -0.71 8.40 21.59
CA PHE A 43 0.58 8.11 22.23
C PHE A 43 0.59 8.54 23.69
N ASP A 44 1.15 7.68 24.54
CA ASP A 44 1.69 8.11 25.81
C ASP A 44 3.06 8.73 25.56
N TYR A 45 3.19 10.04 25.83
CA TYR A 45 4.45 10.77 25.61
C TYR A 45 5.61 10.24 26.44
N ALA A 46 5.37 9.43 27.48
CA ALA A 46 6.43 8.73 28.20
C ALA A 46 7.26 7.80 27.30
N LEU A 47 6.70 7.33 26.16
CA LEU A 47 7.44 6.57 25.14
C LEU A 47 8.62 7.34 24.54
N PHE A 48 8.53 8.66 24.49
CA PHE A 48 9.58 9.54 23.95
C PHE A 48 10.44 10.16 25.06
N GLY A 49 10.25 9.72 26.31
CA GLY A 49 11.03 10.16 27.45
C GLY A 49 12.43 9.54 27.51
N PRO A 50 13.23 9.92 28.52
CA PRO A 50 14.52 9.29 28.75
C PRO A 50 14.36 7.78 29.05
N PRO A 51 15.43 6.97 28.85
CA PRO A 51 15.43 5.56 29.23
C PRO A 51 14.93 5.36 30.67
N GLY A 52 14.03 4.40 30.87
CA GLY A 52 13.43 4.10 32.18
C GLY A 52 12.20 4.95 32.55
N ALA A 53 11.78 5.89 31.71
CA ALA A 53 10.56 6.70 31.95
C ALA A 53 9.28 5.84 32.13
N LEU A 54 9.26 4.61 31.59
CA LEU A 54 8.13 3.70 31.70
C LEU A 54 8.25 2.70 32.86
N ASP A 55 9.43 2.51 33.45
CA ASP A 55 9.71 1.40 34.40
C ASP A 55 8.85 1.48 35.68
N SER A 56 8.48 2.70 36.09
CA SER A 56 7.61 2.91 37.26
C SER A 56 6.12 2.76 36.95
N THR A 57 5.75 2.73 35.66
CA THR A 57 4.35 2.74 35.21
C THR A 57 3.92 1.51 34.44
N CYS A 58 4.87 0.74 33.93
CA CYS A 58 4.64 -0.39 33.03
C CYS A 58 5.42 -1.64 33.44
N SER A 59 4.71 -2.74 33.53
CA SER A 59 5.26 -4.08 33.63
C SER A 59 5.54 -4.65 32.24
N PHE A 60 6.61 -5.45 32.15
CA PHE A 60 6.90 -6.30 31.00
C PHE A 60 6.42 -7.73 31.25
N PRO A 61 6.04 -8.49 30.21
CA PRO A 61 6.05 -8.10 28.79
C PRO A 61 4.89 -7.17 28.40
N LEU A 62 5.10 -6.36 27.36
CA LEU A 62 4.05 -5.54 26.76
C LEU A 62 3.05 -6.43 26.00
N ARG A 63 1.80 -5.98 25.92
CA ARG A 63 0.76 -6.60 25.11
C ARG A 63 0.55 -5.76 23.86
N SER A 64 0.81 -6.32 22.69
CA SER A 64 0.57 -5.67 21.40
C SER A 64 -0.38 -6.48 20.55
N GLY A 65 -1.02 -5.82 19.60
CA GLY A 65 -1.90 -6.50 18.67
C GLY A 65 -2.42 -5.61 17.56
N ASN A 66 -3.21 -6.23 16.69
CA ASN A 66 -3.99 -5.55 15.68
C ASN A 66 -5.48 -5.73 16.02
N LEU A 67 -6.23 -4.65 15.91
CA LEU A 67 -7.65 -4.59 16.14
C LEU A 67 -8.36 -4.11 14.89
N HIS A 68 -9.49 -4.74 14.57
CA HIS A 68 -10.41 -4.26 13.55
C HIS A 68 -11.78 -4.00 14.20
N THR A 69 -12.34 -2.83 13.95
CA THR A 69 -13.72 -2.50 14.35
C THR A 69 -14.66 -2.76 13.17
N PRO A 70 -15.91 -3.18 13.43
CA PRO A 70 -16.90 -3.32 12.37
C PRO A 70 -17.39 -1.94 11.89
N ALA A 71 -18.41 -1.97 11.03
CA ALA A 71 -19.19 -0.79 10.66
C ALA A 71 -19.61 0.04 11.89
N PRO A 72 -19.75 1.37 11.75
CA PRO A 72 -19.65 2.14 10.50
C PRO A 72 -18.24 2.67 10.19
N THR A 73 -17.29 2.58 11.12
CA THR A 73 -15.96 3.20 10.95
C THR A 73 -14.97 2.30 10.22
N TYR A 74 -15.17 0.97 10.32
CA TYR A 74 -14.25 -0.04 9.78
C TYR A 74 -12.79 0.25 10.13
N ALA A 75 -12.55 0.78 11.34
CA ALA A 75 -11.23 1.21 11.75
C ALA A 75 -10.33 -0.02 12.00
N GLN A 76 -9.04 0.16 11.71
CA GLN A 76 -7.99 -0.76 12.11
C GLN A 76 -7.08 -0.04 13.10
N ALA A 77 -6.59 -0.72 14.13
CA ALA A 77 -5.60 -0.16 15.03
C ALA A 77 -4.51 -1.17 15.34
N GLU A 78 -3.27 -0.76 15.16
CA GLU A 78 -2.14 -1.43 15.80
C GLU A 78 -1.91 -0.79 17.16
N PHE A 79 -1.80 -1.56 18.22
CA PHE A 79 -1.71 -1.02 19.57
C PHE A 79 -0.65 -1.73 20.41
N THR A 80 -0.20 -1.03 21.44
CA THR A 80 0.65 -1.54 22.52
C THR A 80 0.13 -1.05 23.86
N ILE A 81 -0.08 -1.99 24.79
CA ILE A 81 -0.57 -1.79 26.14
C ILE A 81 0.45 -2.36 27.13
N CYS A 82 0.61 -1.70 28.26
CA CYS A 82 1.33 -2.27 29.41
C CYS A 82 0.38 -2.50 30.59
N ASP A 83 0.73 -3.47 31.44
CA ASP A 83 0.12 -3.62 32.75
C ASP A 83 0.82 -2.75 33.79
N SER A 84 0.15 -2.44 34.89
CA SER A 84 0.76 -1.69 35.99
C SER A 84 1.62 -2.62 36.88
N PRO A 85 2.84 -2.20 37.27
CA PRO A 85 3.69 -2.95 38.22
C PRO A 85 3.05 -3.17 39.58
N SER A 86 2.16 -2.27 39.99
CA SER A 86 1.48 -2.29 41.29
C SER A 86 0.06 -2.85 41.22
N GLY A 87 -0.32 -3.51 40.12
CA GLY A 87 -1.68 -4.07 39.93
C GLY A 87 -2.77 -3.00 39.69
N GLY A 88 -2.38 -1.78 39.32
CA GLY A 88 -3.31 -0.74 38.87
C GLY A 88 -3.91 -1.02 37.48
N PRO A 89 -4.75 -0.10 36.96
CA PRO A 89 -5.32 -0.23 35.63
C PRO A 89 -4.24 -0.36 34.55
N PRO A 90 -4.47 -1.14 33.48
CA PRO A 90 -3.58 -1.17 32.34
C PRO A 90 -3.57 0.18 31.62
N ARG A 91 -2.52 0.41 30.82
CA ARG A 91 -2.30 1.66 30.11
C ARG A 91 -2.03 1.40 28.63
N LEU A 92 -2.76 2.09 27.77
CA LEU A 92 -2.44 2.19 26.36
C LEU A 92 -1.21 3.07 26.18
N LEU A 93 -0.14 2.51 25.61
CA LEU A 93 1.08 3.23 25.30
C LEU A 93 1.03 3.86 23.92
N ALA A 94 0.58 3.10 22.93
CA ALA A 94 0.44 3.58 21.57
C ALA A 94 -0.74 2.91 20.89
N ALA A 95 -1.44 3.64 20.03
CA ALA A 95 -2.29 3.09 19.00
C ALA A 95 -2.16 3.91 17.70
N TRP A 96 -2.05 3.23 16.57
CA TRP A 96 -2.10 3.83 15.24
C TRP A 96 -3.45 3.47 14.62
N VAL A 97 -4.43 4.37 14.75
CA VAL A 97 -5.78 4.14 14.25
C VAL A 97 -5.87 4.55 12.78
N LEU A 98 -6.35 3.66 11.93
CA LEU A 98 -6.53 3.82 10.49
C LEU A 98 -8.01 3.66 10.17
N VAL A 99 -8.55 4.56 9.35
CA VAL A 99 -9.94 4.43 8.87
C VAL A 99 -9.91 3.78 7.49
N MET A 100 -10.51 2.59 7.36
CA MET A 100 -10.43 1.81 6.14
C MET A 100 -11.54 2.12 5.12
N GLU A 101 -12.59 2.86 5.51
CA GLU A 101 -13.70 3.18 4.60
C GLU A 101 -14.01 4.68 4.54
N ALA A 102 -12.98 5.53 4.55
CA ALA A 102 -13.19 6.93 4.22
C ALA A 102 -13.73 7.04 2.78
N SER A 103 -14.72 7.89 2.54
CA SER A 103 -15.23 8.12 1.17
C SER A 103 -14.36 9.10 0.36
N ALA A 104 -13.74 10.07 1.03
CA ALA A 104 -12.89 11.07 0.39
C ALA A 104 -11.67 10.44 -0.32
N ARG A 105 -11.39 10.94 -1.53
CA ARG A 105 -10.29 10.50 -2.38
C ARG A 105 -9.52 11.72 -2.87
N GLY A 106 -8.21 11.57 -2.95
CA GLY A 106 -7.32 12.53 -3.57
C GLY A 106 -7.18 12.34 -5.07
N GLU A 107 -6.17 12.99 -5.61
CA GLU A 107 -5.81 12.99 -7.02
C GLU A 107 -4.28 12.96 -7.21
N VAL A 108 -3.85 12.41 -8.34
CA VAL A 108 -2.49 12.52 -8.85
C VAL A 108 -2.48 13.57 -9.96
N LEU A 109 -1.56 14.54 -9.86
CA LEU A 109 -1.41 15.64 -10.81
C LEU A 109 -0.05 15.56 -11.48
N LEU A 110 0.00 15.87 -12.77
CA LEU A 110 1.27 16.01 -13.51
C LEU A 110 1.79 17.43 -13.35
N ASP A 111 2.96 17.58 -12.72
CA ASP A 111 3.67 18.84 -12.65
C ASP A 111 4.50 19.08 -13.91
N ARG A 112 3.87 19.72 -14.90
CA ARG A 112 4.54 20.12 -16.14
C ARG A 112 5.62 21.17 -15.93
N ALA A 113 5.51 22.01 -14.90
CA ALA A 113 6.50 23.05 -14.61
C ALA A 113 7.74 22.46 -13.92
N GLY A 114 7.58 21.41 -13.12
CA GLY A 114 8.63 20.69 -12.39
C GLY A 114 9.31 19.54 -13.17
N GLY A 115 9.26 19.56 -14.50
CA GLY A 115 9.94 18.56 -15.33
C GLY A 115 9.15 17.27 -15.59
N GLY A 116 7.82 17.30 -15.45
CA GLY A 116 6.95 16.17 -15.81
C GLY A 116 6.76 15.13 -14.70
N ARG A 117 7.06 15.47 -13.44
CA ARG A 117 6.87 14.57 -12.30
C ARG A 117 5.43 14.57 -11.83
N VAL A 118 4.98 13.47 -11.23
CA VAL A 118 3.67 13.39 -10.58
C VAL A 118 3.73 13.89 -9.13
N ARG A 119 2.62 14.46 -8.66
CA ARG A 119 2.41 14.84 -7.25
C ARG A 119 1.02 14.39 -6.78
N GLY A 120 0.93 14.00 -5.51
CA GLY A 120 -0.35 13.72 -4.86
C GLY A 120 -0.98 14.95 -4.25
N ASN A 121 -2.31 15.04 -4.32
CA ASN A 121 -3.12 15.93 -3.51
C ASN A 121 -4.13 15.06 -2.74
N HIS A 122 -4.02 15.04 -1.41
CA HIS A 122 -4.80 14.15 -0.54
C HIS A 122 -5.89 14.92 0.19
N SER A 123 -7.08 14.33 0.23
CA SER A 123 -8.26 14.86 0.92
C SER A 123 -8.67 13.92 2.06
N TYR A 124 -7.90 13.86 3.16
CA TYR A 124 -8.28 12.99 4.27
C TYR A 124 -9.58 13.44 4.92
N PHE A 125 -10.56 12.53 4.98
CA PHE A 125 -11.86 12.73 5.62
C PHE A 125 -12.61 13.99 5.19
N GLU A 126 -12.32 14.51 3.99
CA GLU A 126 -13.05 15.65 3.44
C GLU A 126 -14.55 15.34 3.38
N GLY A 127 -15.37 16.26 3.88
CA GLY A 127 -16.82 16.06 4.00
C GLY A 127 -17.27 15.07 5.09
N GLN A 128 -16.35 14.55 5.92
CA GLN A 128 -16.64 13.56 6.98
C GLN A 128 -16.08 14.02 8.34
N PRO A 129 -16.62 15.10 8.92
CA PRO A 129 -16.00 15.81 10.05
C PRO A 129 -15.89 15.00 11.36
N THR A 130 -16.72 13.97 11.55
CA THR A 130 -16.71 13.16 12.78
C THR A 130 -15.90 11.86 12.66
N LEU A 131 -15.55 11.45 11.44
CA LEU A 131 -15.07 10.09 11.16
C LEU A 131 -13.79 9.73 11.93
N ALA A 132 -12.90 10.71 12.16
CA ALA A 132 -11.70 10.50 12.94
C ALA A 132 -12.01 10.22 14.42
N THR A 133 -12.88 11.02 15.02
CA THR A 133 -13.33 10.84 16.41
C THR A 133 -14.06 9.51 16.56
N ASP A 134 -15.01 9.23 15.67
CA ASP A 134 -15.81 8.00 15.69
C ASP A 134 -14.92 6.75 15.61
N ALA A 135 -13.87 6.79 14.78
CA ALA A 135 -12.91 5.70 14.64
C ALA A 135 -12.07 5.48 15.91
N ILE A 136 -11.57 6.56 16.51
CA ILE A 136 -10.82 6.47 17.78
C ILE A 136 -11.72 5.93 18.89
N ASP A 137 -12.95 6.45 19.02
CA ASP A 137 -13.87 6.03 20.07
C ASP A 137 -14.28 4.56 19.91
N ALA A 138 -14.48 4.10 18.67
CA ALA A 138 -14.73 2.68 18.39
C ALA A 138 -13.56 1.79 18.82
N VAL A 139 -12.32 2.19 18.48
CA VAL A 139 -11.10 1.47 18.88
C VAL A 139 -10.93 1.47 20.40
N VAL A 140 -11.06 2.62 21.05
CA VAL A 140 -10.91 2.76 22.51
C VAL A 140 -11.95 1.94 23.26
N THR A 141 -13.19 1.95 22.77
CA THR A 141 -14.28 1.14 23.35
C THR A 141 -13.93 -0.34 23.30
N GLU A 142 -13.48 -0.82 22.15
CA GLU A 142 -13.14 -2.22 21.95
C GLU A 142 -11.89 -2.65 22.74
N LEU A 143 -10.88 -1.77 22.85
CA LEU A 143 -9.75 -1.99 23.75
C LEU A 143 -10.17 -2.07 25.22
N ARG A 144 -11.09 -1.21 25.67
CA ARG A 144 -11.65 -1.27 27.03
C ARG A 144 -12.45 -2.55 27.27
N THR A 145 -13.20 -3.03 26.28
CA THR A 145 -13.91 -4.31 26.36
C THR A 145 -12.93 -5.47 26.55
N ARG A 146 -11.80 -5.47 25.85
CA ARG A 146 -10.81 -6.58 25.89
C ARG A 146 -9.87 -6.53 27.09
N PHE A 147 -9.44 -5.34 27.48
CA PHE A 147 -8.35 -5.15 28.46
C PHE A 147 -8.81 -4.53 29.77
N GLY A 148 -10.10 -4.18 29.91
CA GLY A 148 -10.69 -3.67 31.13
C GLY A 148 -11.27 -2.27 30.95
N ALA A 149 -12.45 -2.03 31.53
CA ALA A 149 -13.17 -0.77 31.42
C ALA A 149 -12.39 0.44 31.98
N ASN A 150 -11.43 0.19 32.89
CA ASN A 150 -10.56 1.17 33.50
C ASN A 150 -9.22 1.37 32.75
N LEU A 151 -9.06 0.84 31.52
CA LEU A 151 -7.89 1.10 30.69
C LEU A 151 -7.62 2.61 30.58
N ILE A 152 -6.41 3.01 30.98
CA ILE A 152 -5.93 4.38 30.83
C ILE A 152 -5.58 4.62 29.37
N VAL A 153 -6.22 5.61 28.77
CA VAL A 153 -6.00 6.04 27.39
C VAL A 153 -5.40 7.43 27.41
N PRO A 154 -4.23 7.66 26.80
CA PRO A 154 -3.63 8.99 26.69
C PRO A 154 -4.57 9.98 25.97
N ALA A 155 -4.41 11.27 26.26
CA ALA A 155 -5.05 12.29 25.46
C ALA A 155 -4.59 12.18 24.01
N TRP A 156 -5.53 12.27 23.08
CA TRP A 156 -5.26 12.20 21.65
C TRP A 156 -5.67 13.50 20.98
N SER A 157 -5.14 13.72 19.78
CA SER A 157 -5.52 14.85 18.93
C SER A 157 -6.10 14.31 17.62
N GLY A 158 -6.99 15.06 16.98
CA GLY A 158 -7.49 14.73 15.63
C GLY A 158 -6.43 14.93 14.53
N LEU A 159 -5.14 14.91 14.88
CA LEU A 159 -4.04 15.01 13.92
C LEU A 159 -4.03 13.77 13.04
N ILE A 160 -4.04 13.99 11.73
CA ILE A 160 -3.91 12.94 10.73
C ILE A 160 -2.48 12.98 10.21
N VAL A 161 -1.79 11.85 10.28
CA VAL A 161 -0.43 11.68 9.77
C VAL A 161 -0.46 10.73 8.57
N PRO A 162 0.24 11.03 7.47
CA PRO A 162 0.39 10.09 6.36
C PRO A 162 1.06 8.79 6.82
N SER A 163 0.56 7.66 6.33
CA SER A 163 1.08 6.34 6.71
C SER A 163 2.03 5.72 5.68
N HIS A 164 2.18 6.34 4.51
CA HIS A 164 2.85 5.79 3.32
C HIS A 164 2.15 4.56 2.70
N HIS A 165 1.00 4.15 3.22
CA HIS A 165 0.17 3.09 2.65
C HIS A 165 -0.80 3.66 1.61
N LEU A 166 -0.32 3.74 0.38
CA LEU A 166 -0.96 4.44 -0.72
C LEU A 166 -1.53 3.47 -1.77
N GLY A 167 -2.65 3.85 -2.39
CA GLY A 167 -3.32 3.05 -3.41
C GLY A 167 -4.20 3.90 -4.35
N GLY A 168 -4.73 3.25 -5.39
CA GLY A 168 -5.56 3.90 -6.40
C GLY A 168 -4.77 4.87 -7.29
N GLY A 169 -5.33 6.05 -7.54
CA GLY A 169 -4.62 7.11 -8.29
C GLY A 169 -4.52 6.87 -9.81
N VAL A 170 -5.32 5.96 -10.35
CA VAL A 170 -5.42 5.67 -11.80
C VAL A 170 -6.85 5.76 -12.33
N ALA A 171 -7.77 6.34 -11.56
CA ALA A 171 -9.16 6.47 -11.99
C ALA A 171 -9.24 7.31 -13.28
N GLY A 172 -10.01 6.80 -14.25
CA GLY A 172 -10.10 7.37 -15.60
C GLY A 172 -9.09 6.79 -16.59
N ALA A 173 -7.93 6.30 -16.15
CA ALA A 173 -6.93 5.65 -17.00
C ALA A 173 -6.99 4.12 -16.93
N ALA A 174 -7.40 3.55 -15.80
CA ALA A 174 -7.56 2.12 -15.64
C ALA A 174 -8.81 1.80 -14.80
N ALA A 175 -9.38 0.63 -15.06
CA ALA A 175 -10.50 0.08 -14.29
C ALA A 175 -10.27 -1.41 -14.07
N GLN A 176 -10.51 -1.87 -12.84
CA GLN A 176 -10.39 -3.28 -12.46
C GLN A 176 -9.05 -3.91 -12.88
N GLY A 177 -7.94 -3.16 -12.82
CA GLY A 177 -6.62 -3.66 -13.16
C GLY A 177 -6.27 -3.68 -14.65
N ARG A 178 -7.11 -3.15 -15.56
CA ARG A 178 -6.82 -3.02 -17.00
C ARG A 178 -6.82 -1.56 -17.42
N VAL A 179 -5.86 -1.15 -18.25
CA VAL A 179 -5.78 0.21 -18.78
C VAL A 179 -6.87 0.43 -19.82
N THR A 180 -7.65 1.50 -19.66
CA THR A 180 -8.78 1.84 -20.53
C THR A 180 -8.30 2.02 -21.96
N GLY A 181 -8.97 1.36 -22.91
CA GLY A 181 -8.66 1.45 -24.34
C GLY A 181 -7.48 0.58 -24.80
N LEU A 182 -6.80 -0.14 -23.89
CA LEU A 182 -5.72 -1.06 -24.24
C LEU A 182 -6.13 -2.49 -23.86
N SER A 183 -6.02 -3.42 -24.81
CA SER A 183 -6.39 -4.82 -24.55
C SER A 183 -5.31 -5.62 -23.82
N ASN A 184 -4.07 -5.18 -23.91
CA ASN A 184 -2.90 -5.93 -23.48
C ASN A 184 -2.12 -5.21 -22.37
N VAL A 185 -2.74 -4.29 -21.62
CA VAL A 185 -2.05 -3.55 -20.56
C VAL A 185 -2.83 -3.59 -19.25
N TYR A 186 -2.16 -4.03 -18.19
CA TYR A 186 -2.71 -4.25 -16.86
C TYR A 186 -1.93 -3.49 -15.80
N THR A 187 -2.57 -3.08 -14.70
CA THR A 187 -1.90 -2.54 -13.53
C THR A 187 -1.66 -3.67 -12.51
N GLY A 188 -0.45 -3.75 -11.99
CA GLY A 188 0.02 -4.88 -11.16
C GLY A 188 0.46 -4.48 -9.75
N ASP A 189 0.01 -3.33 -9.25
CA ASP A 189 0.36 -2.80 -7.93
C ASP A 189 -0.87 -2.20 -7.23
N MET A 190 -0.66 -1.47 -6.13
CA MET A 190 -1.75 -0.86 -5.36
C MET A 190 -2.60 0.16 -6.12
N SER A 191 -2.14 0.62 -7.28
CA SER A 191 -2.96 1.51 -8.12
C SER A 191 -4.22 0.84 -8.63
N SER A 192 -4.23 -0.49 -8.74
CA SER A 192 -5.39 -1.28 -9.20
C SER A 192 -6.60 -1.22 -8.26
N TYR A 193 -6.41 -0.81 -6.99
CA TYR A 193 -7.45 -0.82 -5.98
C TYR A 193 -8.18 0.54 -5.91
N GLY A 194 -9.50 0.53 -6.13
CA GLY A 194 -10.35 1.72 -6.05
C GLY A 194 -10.72 2.14 -4.62
N SER A 195 -10.44 1.29 -3.64
CA SER A 195 -10.71 1.55 -2.22
C SER A 195 -9.60 0.98 -1.37
N MET A 196 -9.49 1.50 -0.15
CA MET A 196 -8.76 0.86 0.92
C MET A 196 -9.33 -0.54 1.15
N VAL A 197 -8.44 -1.50 1.33
CA VAL A 197 -8.78 -2.89 1.65
C VAL A 197 -8.23 -3.21 3.02
N HIS A 198 -8.93 -4.05 3.79
CA HIS A 198 -8.42 -4.53 5.07
C HIS A 198 -7.03 -5.18 4.90
N GLY A 199 -6.09 -4.81 5.76
CA GLY A 199 -4.73 -5.35 5.76
C GLY A 199 -3.67 -4.41 5.15
N TYR A 200 -2.43 -4.90 5.11
CA TYR A 200 -1.29 -4.13 4.63
C TYR A 200 -1.32 -3.99 3.11
N THR A 201 -1.15 -2.77 2.61
CA THR A 201 -1.10 -2.46 1.18
C THR A 201 -0.04 -3.27 0.42
N THR A 202 1.04 -3.69 1.08
CA THR A 202 2.06 -4.56 0.46
C THR A 202 1.50 -5.91 0.00
N ALA A 203 0.68 -6.56 0.82
CA ALA A 203 0.10 -7.86 0.47
C ALA A 203 -0.94 -7.71 -0.65
N ALA A 204 -1.75 -6.66 -0.59
CA ALA A 204 -2.70 -6.32 -1.65
C ALA A 204 -1.99 -6.01 -2.98
N ALA A 205 -0.85 -5.30 -2.96
CA ALA A 205 -0.03 -5.07 -4.15
C ALA A 205 0.41 -6.39 -4.80
N ALA A 206 0.89 -7.34 -3.99
CA ALA A 206 1.31 -8.65 -4.48
C ALA A 206 0.15 -9.43 -5.13
N VAL A 207 -1.04 -9.40 -4.51
CA VAL A 207 -2.25 -9.99 -5.09
C VAL A 207 -2.60 -9.33 -6.42
N SER A 208 -2.55 -8.00 -6.53
CA SER A 208 -2.77 -7.32 -7.80
C SER A 208 -1.78 -7.75 -8.88
N GLY A 209 -0.50 -7.91 -8.53
CA GLY A 209 0.52 -8.38 -9.46
C GLY A 209 0.24 -9.79 -9.98
N ILE A 210 -0.15 -10.72 -9.08
CA ILE A 210 -0.53 -12.08 -9.46
C ILE A 210 -1.75 -12.07 -10.39
N VAL A 211 -2.80 -11.33 -10.04
CA VAL A 211 -4.02 -11.23 -10.86
C VAL A 211 -3.74 -10.62 -12.22
N ALA A 212 -2.90 -9.59 -12.29
CA ALA A 212 -2.47 -8.99 -13.56
C ALA A 212 -1.70 -10.00 -14.43
N ALA A 213 -0.81 -10.80 -13.84
CA ALA A 213 -0.07 -11.85 -14.55
C ALA A 213 -0.98 -12.98 -15.06
N MET A 214 -1.96 -13.41 -14.27
CA MET A 214 -2.93 -14.42 -14.69
C MET A 214 -3.73 -13.94 -15.90
N ARG A 215 -4.30 -12.73 -15.82
CA ARG A 215 -5.05 -12.13 -16.93
C ARG A 215 -4.19 -11.90 -18.16
N ALA A 216 -2.93 -11.53 -17.94
CA ALA A 216 -1.98 -11.35 -19.02
C ALA A 216 -1.68 -12.66 -19.75
N THR A 217 -1.60 -13.77 -19.00
CA THR A 217 -1.40 -15.12 -19.54
C THR A 217 -2.63 -15.57 -20.32
N GLU A 218 -3.83 -15.38 -19.78
CA GLU A 218 -5.09 -15.71 -20.48
C GLU A 218 -5.22 -14.98 -21.82
N GLU A 219 -4.85 -13.69 -21.88
CA GLU A 219 -4.86 -12.90 -23.12
C GLU A 219 -3.78 -13.39 -24.12
N GLN A 220 -2.65 -13.90 -23.63
CA GLN A 220 -1.58 -14.47 -24.47
C GLN A 220 -1.86 -15.90 -24.95
N ASP A 221 -2.63 -16.69 -24.21
CA ASP A 221 -3.01 -18.04 -24.65
C ASP A 221 -3.92 -18.00 -25.90
N GLY A 222 -4.60 -16.88 -26.13
CA GLY A 222 -5.29 -16.57 -27.40
C GLY A 222 -4.39 -16.01 -28.50
N ASN A 223 -3.11 -15.70 -28.22
CA ASN A 223 -2.22 -14.94 -29.10
C ASN A 223 -0.84 -15.64 -29.25
N THR A 224 -0.67 -16.41 -30.33
CA THR A 224 0.49 -17.31 -30.56
C THR A 224 1.86 -16.63 -30.68
N CYS A 225 1.93 -15.30 -30.66
CA CYS A 225 3.16 -14.54 -30.89
C CYS A 225 4.11 -14.38 -29.70
N CYS A 226 3.60 -14.43 -28.46
CA CYS A 226 4.40 -14.12 -27.26
C CYS A 226 4.67 -15.34 -26.38
N ARG A 227 4.49 -16.56 -26.92
CA ARG A 227 4.86 -17.78 -26.18
C ARG A 227 6.36 -17.76 -25.86
N PRO A 228 6.76 -18.04 -24.61
CA PRO A 228 8.16 -18.35 -24.30
C PRO A 228 8.61 -19.46 -25.25
N MET A 229 9.77 -19.33 -25.88
CA MET A 229 10.37 -20.47 -26.57
C MET A 229 10.45 -21.62 -25.56
N SER A 230 9.73 -22.71 -25.83
CA SER A 230 9.64 -23.86 -24.94
C SER A 230 11.05 -24.32 -24.55
N GLY A 231 11.37 -24.30 -23.25
CA GLY A 231 12.62 -24.87 -22.71
C GLY A 231 13.49 -23.95 -21.85
N GLN A 232 13.10 -22.71 -21.54
CA GLN A 232 13.79 -21.89 -20.54
C GLN A 232 12.94 -21.74 -19.29
N ASP A 233 13.29 -22.48 -18.23
CA ASP A 233 12.81 -22.21 -16.89
C ASP A 233 13.21 -20.78 -16.49
N LEU A 234 12.24 -19.87 -16.44
CA LEU A 234 12.40 -18.52 -15.93
C LEU A 234 12.48 -18.56 -14.41
N THR A 235 13.60 -19.06 -13.88
CA THR A 235 13.92 -18.98 -12.45
C THR A 235 14.90 -17.82 -12.22
N CYS A 236 14.42 -16.77 -11.54
CA CYS A 236 15.30 -15.73 -10.98
C CYS A 236 15.90 -16.31 -9.69
N ALA A 237 16.89 -17.20 -9.79
CA ALA A 237 17.57 -17.74 -8.61
C ALA A 237 18.52 -16.66 -8.05
N ILE A 238 18.22 -16.13 -6.86
CA ILE A 238 19.16 -15.27 -6.13
C ILE A 238 20.31 -16.16 -5.63
N PRO A 239 21.56 -15.96 -6.07
CA PRO A 239 22.69 -16.76 -5.60
C PRO A 239 22.82 -16.62 -4.07
N ALA A 240 23.13 -17.71 -3.36
CA ALA A 240 23.28 -17.68 -1.91
C ALA A 240 24.32 -16.64 -1.40
N THR A 241 25.23 -16.20 -2.27
CA THR A 241 26.22 -15.15 -2.01
C THR A 241 25.66 -13.72 -1.98
N GLU A 242 24.40 -13.53 -2.39
CA GLU A 242 23.73 -12.21 -2.51
C GLU A 242 22.60 -12.02 -1.49
N ILE A 243 22.43 -12.96 -0.55
CA ILE A 243 21.48 -12.86 0.56
C ILE A 243 21.87 -11.66 1.43
N GLY A 244 21.00 -10.65 1.49
CA GLY A 244 21.21 -9.40 2.25
C GLY A 244 21.35 -8.13 1.41
N LYS A 245 21.36 -8.22 0.07
CA LYS A 245 21.28 -7.06 -0.83
C LYS A 245 19.86 -6.84 -1.35
N HIS A 246 19.50 -5.59 -1.63
CA HIS A 246 18.28 -5.28 -2.40
C HIS A 246 18.52 -5.63 -3.87
N CYS A 247 18.08 -6.82 -4.28
CA CYS A 247 18.09 -7.24 -5.67
C CYS A 247 16.71 -6.98 -6.28
N SER A 248 16.66 -6.30 -7.42
CA SER A 248 15.44 -6.19 -8.24
C SER A 248 15.61 -7.08 -9.47
N CYS A 249 14.73 -8.06 -9.67
CA CYS A 249 14.64 -8.76 -10.95
C CYS A 249 14.02 -7.80 -11.96
N ARG A 250 14.83 -7.26 -12.88
CA ARG A 250 14.34 -6.45 -13.99
C ARG A 250 14.11 -7.34 -15.19
N PHE A 251 12.85 -7.51 -15.57
CA PHE A 251 12.48 -8.09 -16.85
C PHE A 251 12.59 -6.99 -17.91
N MET A 252 13.71 -6.94 -18.62
CA MET A 252 13.82 -6.10 -19.81
C MET A 252 13.36 -6.92 -21.01
N TRP A 253 12.13 -6.67 -21.46
CA TRP A 253 11.67 -7.17 -22.76
C TRP A 253 12.06 -6.15 -23.84
N GLN A 254 12.97 -6.53 -24.74
CA GLN A 254 13.32 -5.67 -25.87
C GLN A 254 12.24 -5.76 -26.95
N PRO A 255 11.83 -4.66 -27.61
CA PRO A 255 10.65 -4.64 -28.47
C PRO A 255 10.78 -5.36 -29.82
N ASN A 256 11.92 -6.00 -30.11
CA ASN A 256 12.18 -6.58 -31.42
C ASN A 256 12.47 -8.08 -31.27
N CYS A 257 11.60 -8.90 -31.87
CA CYS A 257 11.65 -10.36 -31.94
C CYS A 257 12.88 -10.94 -32.68
N GLN A 258 14.05 -10.31 -32.60
CA GLN A 258 15.27 -10.76 -33.31
C GLN A 258 16.52 -10.88 -32.44
N HIS A 259 16.45 -10.73 -31.11
CA HIS A 259 17.56 -11.06 -30.23
C HIS A 259 17.08 -11.78 -28.96
N PRO A 260 17.90 -12.68 -28.38
CA PRO A 260 17.51 -13.44 -27.19
C PRO A 260 17.23 -12.47 -26.04
N SER A 261 16.00 -12.51 -25.55
CA SER A 261 15.61 -11.91 -24.27
C SER A 261 16.50 -12.49 -23.16
N GLY A 262 17.14 -11.61 -22.39
CA GLY A 262 17.98 -11.99 -21.26
C GLY A 262 17.35 -11.53 -19.94
N VAL A 263 17.40 -12.40 -18.92
CA VAL A 263 17.16 -12.01 -17.53
C VAL A 263 18.44 -11.34 -17.01
N ARG A 264 18.34 -10.11 -16.50
CA ARG A 264 19.47 -9.43 -15.84
C ARG A 264 19.11 -9.18 -14.38
N LEU A 265 19.94 -9.71 -13.49
CA LEU A 265 19.88 -9.46 -12.06
C LEU A 265 20.70 -8.20 -11.77
N ASP A 266 20.04 -7.10 -11.46
CA ASP A 266 20.69 -5.89 -10.98
C ASP A 266 20.55 -5.88 -9.45
N CYS A 267 21.63 -6.27 -8.76
CA CYS A 267 21.76 -6.14 -7.32
C CYS A 267 22.58 -4.88 -7.02
N VAL A 268 22.00 -3.96 -6.25
CA VAL A 268 22.70 -2.74 -5.79
C VAL A 268 23.05 -2.92 -4.32
N SER A 269 24.29 -2.59 -3.94
CA SER A 269 24.68 -2.53 -2.54
C SER A 269 23.87 -1.43 -1.86
N ALA A 270 23.18 -1.76 -0.77
CA ALA A 270 22.59 -0.77 0.10
C ALA A 270 23.71 0.14 0.63
N SER A 271 23.63 1.44 0.30
CA SER A 271 24.43 2.50 0.92
C SER A 271 23.82 2.87 2.26
#